data_AF-A0A1H1DE75-F1
#
_entry.id   AF-A0A1H1DE75-F1
#
_cell.length_a   1.000
_cell.length_b   1.000
_cell.length_c   1.000
_cell.angle_alpha   90.00
_cell.angle_beta   90.00
_cell.angle_gamma   90.00
#
_symmetry.space_group_name_H-M   'P 1'
#
loop_
_entity.id
_entity.type
_entity.pdbx_description
1 polymer ?
#
loop_
_entity_poly.entity_id
_entity_poly.type
_entity_poly.pdbx_seq_one_letter_code
_entity_poly.pdbx_strand_id
1 'polypeptide(L)'
;MKSNKLLVILFVFCYSLIVFGQEIRPEVQKIINNIEVENTLDYEAVGIAGEKTKQYENFESLKKFATTEELLLILKRKNNTSKGYASWALVDTKYPYLKKILSQFIVDKDSVENQNGCISSIDDLATIFYFRVFNQKYYNELSENDNIFFLSQLDELNEIVINKVQSGYLLEKALTCNHKNPKTYLKIKNLALKYKNRSAIEALGEYQKNEDIETIKNLKEDAFPAIAKFPDSSFWSFLTPYSGKISSEDYMDAVVSFKNKEAEELLKNIVNTIPKDSIRNLSKAVIDNYDPLYENIVMSIWENHHIIDHNGTKILINSNPEKAAASFVKVLLNSDKIYLSEFNNDYGSSEKIFPLMLDVIKKHESDKMLKICKHQIVVNDFTRLSFFLNIAKENQLTNTSEEIFSKLEKANSAYDYFHLAETLFSFKNIDKTNKAVLVLKKNKEKWDWGNWSDAFRELFTQNNILWE
;
A
#
# COMPACT_ATOMS: atom_id res chain seq x y z
N MET A 1 -53.11 -37.20 -46.68
CA MET A 1 -51.75 -36.66 -46.45
C MET A 1 -51.53 -35.19 -46.85
N LYS A 2 -52.56 -34.33 -46.94
CA LYS A 2 -52.39 -32.88 -47.21
C LYS A 2 -52.62 -31.95 -46.00
N SER A 3 -53.12 -32.47 -44.88
CA SER A 3 -53.47 -31.65 -43.69
C SER A 3 -52.31 -31.37 -42.72
N ASN A 4 -51.24 -32.17 -42.75
CA ASN A 4 -50.15 -32.04 -41.76
C ASN A 4 -49.05 -31.06 -42.17
N LYS A 5 -49.02 -30.60 -43.43
CA LYS A 5 -48.03 -29.61 -43.91
C LYS A 5 -48.41 -28.17 -43.55
N LEU A 6 -49.71 -27.88 -43.43
CA LEU A 6 -50.18 -26.54 -43.08
C LEU A 6 -49.97 -26.22 -41.58
N LEU A 7 -50.10 -27.23 -40.71
CA LEU A 7 -49.91 -27.08 -39.26
C LEU A 7 -48.44 -26.83 -38.89
N VAL A 8 -47.50 -27.45 -39.60
CA VAL A 8 -46.06 -27.29 -39.36
C VAL A 8 -45.56 -25.92 -39.85
N ILE A 9 -46.12 -25.38 -40.94
CA ILE A 9 -45.80 -24.03 -41.43
C ILE A 9 -46.34 -22.95 -40.49
N LEU A 10 -47.52 -23.15 -39.88
CA LEU A 10 -48.06 -22.23 -38.87
C LEU A 10 -47.22 -22.21 -37.58
N PHE A 11 -46.69 -23.36 -37.16
CA PHE A 11 -45.87 -23.46 -35.96
C PHE A 11 -44.49 -22.77 -36.11
N VAL A 12 -43.90 -22.81 -37.32
CA VAL A 12 -42.64 -22.10 -37.62
C VAL A 12 -42.84 -20.58 -37.72
N PHE A 13 -44.00 -20.12 -38.20
CA PHE A 13 -44.33 -18.69 -38.25
C PHE A 13 -44.69 -18.08 -36.88
N CYS A 14 -45.19 -18.89 -35.94
CA CYS A 14 -45.44 -18.43 -34.57
C CYS A 14 -44.14 -18.34 -33.74
N TYR A 15 -43.10 -19.13 -34.03
CA TYR A 15 -41.81 -19.03 -33.33
C TYR A 15 -40.96 -17.84 -33.79
N SER A 16 -41.09 -17.37 -35.03
CA SER A 16 -40.38 -16.17 -35.52
C SER A 16 -40.97 -14.85 -35.02
N LEU A 17 -42.18 -14.87 -34.44
CA LEU A 17 -42.83 -13.69 -33.86
C LEU A 17 -42.62 -13.55 -32.34
N ILE A 18 -41.91 -14.48 -31.69
CA ILE A 18 -41.58 -14.39 -30.24
C ILE A 18 -40.22 -13.70 -30.01
N VAL A 19 -39.57 -13.17 -31.06
CA VAL A 19 -38.52 -12.15 -30.89
C VAL A 19 -39.19 -10.80 -30.63
N PHE A 20 -39.98 -10.73 -29.56
CA PHE A 20 -40.48 -9.48 -29.02
C PHE A 20 -39.28 -8.68 -28.54
N GLY A 21 -39.16 -7.43 -28.99
CA GLY A 21 -38.25 -6.47 -28.39
C GLY A 21 -38.57 -6.38 -26.91
N GLN A 22 -37.69 -6.95 -26.09
CA GLN A 22 -37.84 -6.90 -24.64
C GLN A 22 -37.75 -5.43 -24.22
N GLU A 23 -38.79 -4.93 -23.56
CA GLU A 23 -38.82 -3.57 -23.01
C GLU A 23 -38.36 -3.60 -21.55
N ILE A 24 -37.79 -2.49 -21.09
CA ILE A 24 -37.43 -2.33 -19.67
C ILE A 24 -38.74 -2.21 -18.87
N ARG A 25 -38.93 -3.07 -17.86
CA ARG A 25 -40.15 -3.06 -17.07
C ARG A 25 -40.35 -1.72 -16.34
N PRO A 26 -41.61 -1.29 -16.10
CA PRO A 26 -41.90 0.01 -15.49
C PRO A 26 -41.21 0.25 -14.14
N GLU A 27 -41.10 -0.78 -13.31
CA GLU A 27 -40.42 -0.70 -12.01
C GLU A 27 -38.92 -0.43 -12.15
N VAL A 28 -38.26 -1.05 -13.13
CA VAL A 28 -36.84 -0.82 -13.43
C VAL A 28 -36.65 0.54 -14.10
N GLN A 29 -37.57 0.93 -15.00
CA GLN A 29 -37.55 2.25 -15.63
C GLN A 29 -37.66 3.38 -14.60
N LYS A 30 -38.46 3.20 -13.54
CA LYS A 30 -38.53 4.17 -12.43
C LYS A 30 -37.20 4.31 -11.70
N ILE A 31 -36.51 3.20 -11.42
CA ILE A 31 -35.18 3.23 -10.78
C ILE A 31 -34.18 3.97 -11.67
N ILE A 32 -34.15 3.64 -12.98
CA ILE A 32 -33.28 4.32 -13.95
C ILE A 32 -33.57 5.83 -13.98
N ASN A 33 -34.84 6.23 -14.04
CA ASN A 33 -35.18 7.65 -14.06
C ASN A 33 -34.64 8.40 -12.84
N ASN A 34 -34.67 7.78 -11.65
CA ASN A 34 -34.07 8.38 -10.45
C ASN A 34 -32.55 8.49 -10.57
N ILE A 35 -31.89 7.46 -11.10
CA ILE A 35 -30.44 7.48 -11.37
C ILE A 35 -30.07 8.60 -12.35
N GLU A 36 -30.84 8.74 -13.44
CA GLU A 36 -30.63 9.75 -14.49
C GLU A 36 -30.85 11.18 -14.00
N VAL A 37 -31.62 11.39 -12.92
CA VAL A 37 -31.86 12.71 -12.32
C VAL A 37 -30.66 13.21 -11.52
N GLU A 38 -30.12 12.40 -10.60
CA GLU A 38 -28.92 12.79 -9.83
C GLU A 38 -27.68 12.83 -10.71
N ASN A 39 -27.60 11.91 -11.69
CA ASN A 39 -26.59 11.87 -12.75
C ASN A 39 -25.12 11.78 -12.26
N THR A 40 -24.87 11.41 -11.00
CA THR A 40 -23.54 11.04 -10.49
C THR A 40 -23.45 9.54 -10.22
N LEU A 41 -22.25 9.00 -10.36
CA LEU A 41 -21.95 7.60 -10.07
C LEU A 41 -21.29 7.51 -8.68
N ASP A 42 -22.13 7.51 -7.66
CA ASP A 42 -21.71 7.44 -6.26
C ASP A 42 -21.31 6.01 -5.87
N TYR A 43 -20.28 5.90 -5.05
CA TYR A 43 -19.88 4.68 -4.34
C TYR A 43 -20.68 4.54 -3.02
N GLU A 44 -20.46 3.44 -2.30
CA GLU A 44 -21.27 3.07 -1.12
C GLU A 44 -21.19 4.09 0.02
N ALA A 45 -20.01 4.67 0.24
CA ALA A 45 -19.75 5.60 1.33
C ALA A 45 -19.20 6.91 0.76
N VAL A 46 -19.93 8.00 0.96
CA VAL A 46 -19.64 9.33 0.39
C VAL A 46 -19.62 10.38 1.50
N GLY A 47 -18.74 11.38 1.35
CA GLY A 47 -18.59 12.48 2.31
C GLY A 47 -17.76 12.14 3.56
N ILE A 48 -17.62 13.13 4.46
CA ILE A 48 -16.73 13.07 5.62
C ILE A 48 -17.11 11.94 6.59
N ALA A 49 -18.41 11.66 6.72
CA ALA A 49 -18.93 10.61 7.58
C ALA A 49 -19.10 9.25 6.88
N GLY A 50 -18.79 9.16 5.58
CA GLY A 50 -18.96 7.92 4.81
C GLY A 50 -20.42 7.47 4.72
N GLU A 51 -21.31 8.39 4.36
CA GLU A 51 -22.75 8.14 4.32
C GLU A 51 -23.17 7.43 3.03
N LYS A 52 -24.18 6.57 3.14
CA LYS A 52 -24.80 5.91 1.99
C LYS A 52 -25.74 6.88 1.28
N THR A 53 -25.47 7.18 0.02
CA THR A 53 -26.27 8.14 -0.74
C THR A 53 -27.54 7.52 -1.31
N LYS A 54 -28.54 8.37 -1.60
CA LYS A 54 -29.76 7.91 -2.29
C LYS A 54 -29.45 7.32 -3.67
N GLN A 55 -28.40 7.82 -4.31
CA GLN A 55 -27.96 7.36 -5.60
C GLN A 55 -27.40 5.94 -5.53
N TYR A 56 -26.61 5.62 -4.50
CA TYR A 56 -26.15 4.24 -4.30
C TYR A 56 -27.30 3.28 -3.92
N GLU A 57 -28.31 3.73 -3.16
CA GLU A 57 -29.52 2.92 -2.91
C GLU A 57 -30.30 2.62 -4.21
N ASN A 58 -30.35 3.57 -5.15
CA ASN A 58 -30.93 3.33 -6.47
C ASN A 58 -30.14 2.27 -7.24
N PHE A 59 -28.81 2.29 -7.17
CA PHE A 59 -27.96 1.25 -7.75
C PHE A 59 -28.23 -0.14 -7.15
N GLU A 60 -28.30 -0.25 -5.82
CA GLU A 60 -28.63 -1.54 -5.18
C GLU A 60 -29.99 -2.06 -5.60
N SER A 61 -30.97 -1.16 -5.73
CA SER A 61 -32.31 -1.49 -6.24
C SER A 61 -32.23 -1.96 -7.69
N LEU A 62 -31.47 -1.27 -8.54
CA LEU A 62 -31.27 -1.66 -9.94
C LEU A 62 -30.66 -3.06 -10.02
N LYS A 63 -29.57 -3.33 -9.28
CA LYS A 63 -28.90 -4.62 -9.21
C LYS A 63 -29.84 -5.74 -8.76
N LYS A 64 -30.71 -5.45 -7.79
CA LYS A 64 -31.64 -6.45 -7.22
C LYS A 64 -32.80 -6.79 -8.15
N PHE A 65 -33.35 -5.79 -8.86
CA PHE A 65 -34.63 -5.95 -9.55
C PHE A 65 -34.53 -6.10 -11.06
N ALA A 66 -33.49 -5.57 -11.70
CA ALA A 66 -33.32 -5.66 -13.15
C ALA A 66 -32.84 -7.05 -13.58
N THR A 67 -33.35 -7.55 -14.70
CA THR A 67 -32.81 -8.77 -15.34
C THR A 67 -31.54 -8.43 -16.12
N THR A 68 -30.74 -9.46 -16.43
CA THR A 68 -29.56 -9.30 -17.28
C THR A 68 -29.90 -8.62 -18.61
N GLU A 69 -31.01 -8.98 -19.25
CA GLU A 69 -31.44 -8.40 -20.52
C GLU A 69 -31.80 -6.91 -20.37
N GLU A 70 -32.49 -6.54 -19.29
CA GLU A 70 -32.79 -5.14 -18.98
C GLU A 70 -31.52 -4.34 -18.77
N LEU A 71 -30.56 -4.86 -17.99
CA LEU A 71 -29.25 -4.22 -17.79
C LEU A 71 -28.51 -4.02 -19.13
N LEU A 72 -28.54 -5.00 -20.03
CA LEU A 72 -27.95 -4.90 -21.37
C LEU A 72 -28.67 -3.88 -22.27
N LEU A 73 -29.97 -3.67 -22.08
CA LEU A 73 -30.71 -2.59 -22.75
C LEU A 73 -30.33 -1.21 -22.19
N ILE A 74 -30.12 -1.11 -20.88
CA ILE A 74 -29.69 0.14 -20.22
C ILE A 74 -28.32 0.59 -20.73
N LEU A 75 -27.39 -0.34 -20.99
CA LEU A 75 -26.09 -0.02 -21.57
C LEU A 75 -26.16 0.71 -22.93
N LYS A 76 -27.29 0.59 -23.65
CA LYS A 76 -27.51 1.23 -24.96
C LYS A 76 -28.18 2.62 -24.85
N ARG A 77 -28.56 3.05 -23.65
CA ARG A 77 -29.18 4.37 -23.43
C ARG A 77 -28.16 5.50 -23.59
N LYS A 78 -28.61 6.75 -23.62
CA LYS A 78 -27.74 7.93 -23.76
C LYS A 78 -27.05 8.34 -22.45
N ASN A 79 -27.68 8.10 -21.29
CA ASN A 79 -27.17 8.57 -20.00
C ASN A 79 -26.01 7.69 -19.49
N ASN A 80 -24.83 8.29 -19.28
CA ASN A 80 -23.62 7.55 -18.89
C ASN A 80 -23.65 7.01 -17.46
N THR A 81 -24.33 7.69 -16.54
CA THR A 81 -24.51 7.22 -15.15
C THR A 81 -25.31 5.93 -15.10
N SER A 82 -26.39 5.85 -15.88
CA SER A 82 -27.18 4.63 -16.02
C SER A 82 -26.38 3.49 -16.67
N LYS A 83 -25.56 3.78 -17.69
CA LYS A 83 -24.64 2.79 -18.26
C LYS A 83 -23.66 2.28 -17.21
N GLY A 84 -23.07 3.20 -16.44
CA GLY A 84 -22.11 2.89 -15.37
C GLY A 84 -22.71 1.94 -14.35
N TYR A 85 -23.86 2.28 -13.75
CA TYR A 85 -24.52 1.41 -12.77
C TYR A 85 -25.03 0.10 -13.35
N ALA A 86 -25.57 0.09 -14.58
CA ALA A 86 -25.96 -1.16 -15.22
C ALA A 86 -24.74 -2.08 -15.45
N SER A 87 -23.60 -1.50 -15.83
CA SER A 87 -22.35 -2.25 -16.00
C SER A 87 -21.85 -2.81 -14.67
N TRP A 88 -21.93 -2.05 -13.58
CA TRP A 88 -21.58 -2.54 -12.24
C TRP A 88 -22.47 -3.68 -11.79
N ALA A 89 -23.78 -3.57 -12.01
CA ALA A 89 -24.72 -4.64 -11.71
C ALA A 89 -24.37 -5.92 -12.48
N LEU A 90 -24.05 -5.81 -13.78
CA LEU A 90 -23.63 -6.96 -14.60
C LEU A 90 -22.33 -7.61 -14.09
N VAL A 91 -21.36 -6.83 -13.60
CA VAL A 91 -20.15 -7.38 -12.96
C VAL A 91 -20.52 -8.13 -11.68
N ASP A 92 -21.29 -7.49 -10.79
CA ASP A 92 -21.69 -8.05 -9.50
C ASP A 92 -22.54 -9.33 -9.66
N THR A 93 -23.33 -9.43 -10.73
CA THR A 93 -24.10 -10.64 -11.07
C THR A 93 -23.32 -11.64 -11.93
N LYS A 94 -22.00 -11.48 -12.07
CA LYS A 94 -21.09 -12.41 -12.75
C LYS A 94 -21.47 -12.67 -14.22
N TYR A 95 -21.89 -11.64 -14.94
CA TYR A 95 -22.21 -11.74 -16.35
C TYR A 95 -20.99 -12.21 -17.17
N PRO A 96 -21.07 -13.28 -17.98
CA PRO A 96 -19.87 -13.90 -18.58
C PRO A 96 -19.25 -13.15 -19.76
N TYR A 97 -19.87 -12.07 -20.25
CA TYR A 97 -19.41 -11.34 -21.44
C TYR A 97 -18.92 -9.92 -21.13
N LEU A 98 -18.24 -9.73 -19.99
CA LEU A 98 -17.70 -8.43 -19.54
C LEU A 98 -16.78 -7.79 -20.58
N LYS A 99 -16.01 -8.61 -21.31
CA LYS A 99 -15.10 -8.17 -22.37
C LYS A 99 -15.78 -7.37 -23.49
N LYS A 100 -17.05 -7.67 -23.79
CA LYS A 100 -17.84 -6.94 -24.80
C LYS A 100 -18.20 -5.55 -24.29
N ILE A 101 -18.55 -5.44 -23.01
CA ILE A 101 -18.89 -4.18 -22.36
C ILE A 101 -17.67 -3.27 -22.33
N LEU A 102 -16.53 -3.75 -21.84
CA LEU A 102 -15.28 -2.97 -21.81
C LEU A 102 -14.87 -2.52 -23.22
N SER A 103 -14.93 -3.42 -24.21
CA SER A 103 -14.61 -3.06 -25.60
C SER A 103 -15.48 -1.91 -26.12
N GLN A 104 -16.76 -1.88 -25.76
CA GLN A 104 -17.68 -0.84 -26.16
C GLN A 104 -17.33 0.49 -25.48
N PHE A 105 -17.12 0.49 -24.15
CA PHE A 105 -16.74 1.70 -23.42
C PHE A 105 -15.42 2.32 -23.90
N ILE A 106 -14.43 1.50 -24.29
CA ILE A 106 -13.18 1.99 -24.89
C ILE A 106 -13.44 2.72 -26.22
N VAL A 107 -14.38 2.24 -27.03
CA VAL A 107 -14.72 2.84 -28.33
C VAL A 107 -15.52 4.12 -28.14
N ASP A 108 -16.51 4.09 -27.27
CA ASP A 108 -17.42 5.22 -27.04
C ASP A 108 -16.73 6.38 -26.33
N LYS A 109 -15.72 6.09 -25.49
CA LYS A 109 -15.01 7.08 -24.67
C LYS A 109 -15.94 7.90 -23.78
N ASP A 110 -17.03 7.28 -23.34
CA ASP A 110 -17.99 7.87 -22.42
C ASP A 110 -17.32 8.13 -21.07
N SER A 111 -17.62 9.29 -20.48
CA SER A 111 -17.22 9.64 -19.12
C SER A 111 -18.43 9.97 -18.24
N VAL A 112 -18.21 9.91 -16.93
CA VAL A 112 -19.23 10.19 -15.92
C VAL A 112 -18.60 10.84 -14.69
N GLU A 113 -19.34 11.75 -14.06
CA GLU A 113 -19.00 12.24 -12.73
C GLU A 113 -19.22 11.12 -11.71
N ASN A 114 -18.25 10.88 -10.84
CA ASN A 114 -18.34 9.86 -9.80
C ASN A 114 -17.81 10.41 -8.47
N GLN A 115 -18.29 9.82 -7.39
CA GLN A 115 -17.89 10.23 -6.04
C GLN A 115 -17.61 9.02 -5.15
N ASN A 116 -16.38 8.96 -4.61
CA ASN A 116 -15.93 7.94 -3.68
C ASN A 116 -15.36 8.60 -2.43
N GLY A 117 -16.03 8.43 -1.29
CA GLY A 117 -15.73 9.18 -0.07
C GLY A 117 -15.82 10.69 -0.30
N CYS A 118 -14.77 11.42 0.05
CA CYS A 118 -14.69 12.87 -0.13
C CYS A 118 -14.20 13.31 -1.52
N ILE A 119 -13.89 12.36 -2.42
CA ILE A 119 -13.29 12.65 -3.72
C ILE A 119 -14.38 12.56 -4.79
N SER A 120 -14.59 13.66 -5.53
CA SER A 120 -15.38 13.69 -6.76
C SER A 120 -14.45 13.88 -7.96
N SER A 121 -14.72 13.16 -9.05
CA SER A 121 -13.94 13.19 -10.28
C SER A 121 -14.82 12.91 -11.51
N ILE A 122 -14.30 13.20 -12.69
CA ILE A 122 -14.89 12.78 -13.96
C ILE A 122 -13.95 11.74 -14.56
N ASP A 123 -14.40 10.49 -14.63
CA ASP A 123 -13.61 9.37 -15.13
C ASP A 123 -14.31 8.69 -16.30
N ASP A 124 -13.53 8.01 -17.15
CA ASP A 124 -14.08 7.25 -18.27
C ASP A 124 -14.73 5.94 -17.78
N LEU A 125 -15.83 5.56 -18.44
CA LEU A 125 -16.57 4.35 -18.08
C LEU A 125 -15.75 3.07 -18.25
N ALA A 126 -14.76 3.05 -19.15
CA ALA A 126 -13.91 1.87 -19.33
C ALA A 126 -13.02 1.65 -18.10
N THR A 127 -12.41 2.71 -17.57
CA THR A 127 -11.63 2.70 -16.33
C THR A 127 -12.49 2.32 -15.14
N ILE A 128 -13.63 3.00 -14.93
CA ILE A 128 -14.56 2.68 -13.83
C ILE A 128 -15.01 1.21 -13.88
N PHE A 129 -15.39 0.72 -15.07
CA PHE A 129 -15.82 -0.66 -15.26
C PHE A 129 -14.69 -1.65 -14.97
N TYR A 130 -13.49 -1.43 -15.51
CA TYR A 130 -12.34 -2.29 -15.28
C TYR A 130 -12.04 -2.42 -13.78
N PHE A 131 -12.03 -1.30 -13.04
CA PHE A 131 -11.77 -1.32 -11.61
C PHE A 131 -12.90 -1.96 -10.80
N ARG A 132 -14.16 -1.91 -11.26
CA ARG A 132 -15.24 -2.69 -10.63
C ARG A 132 -14.99 -4.20 -10.71
N VAL A 133 -14.43 -4.69 -11.83
CA VAL A 133 -14.03 -6.10 -11.99
C VAL A 133 -12.80 -6.42 -11.13
N PHE A 134 -11.77 -5.58 -11.21
CA PHE A 134 -10.50 -5.77 -10.49
C PHE A 134 -10.68 -5.83 -8.96
N ASN A 135 -11.60 -5.01 -8.42
CA ASN A 135 -11.79 -4.84 -6.98
C ASN A 135 -12.97 -5.64 -6.41
N GLN A 136 -13.44 -6.69 -7.09
CA GLN A 136 -14.65 -7.44 -6.67
C GLN A 136 -14.60 -7.96 -5.23
N LYS A 137 -13.42 -8.37 -4.74
CA LYS A 137 -13.23 -8.82 -3.36
C LYS A 137 -13.58 -7.78 -2.28
N TYR A 138 -13.61 -6.49 -2.64
CA TYR A 138 -13.97 -5.41 -1.73
C TYR A 138 -15.47 -5.10 -1.74
N TYR A 139 -16.17 -5.52 -2.80
CA TYR A 139 -17.60 -5.22 -2.98
C TYR A 139 -18.50 -6.42 -2.67
N ASN A 140 -17.97 -7.63 -2.76
CA ASN A 140 -18.71 -8.86 -2.53
C ASN A 140 -17.83 -9.88 -1.80
N GLU A 141 -18.46 -10.71 -0.97
CA GLU A 141 -17.82 -11.92 -0.45
C GLU A 141 -17.67 -12.93 -1.59
N LEU A 142 -16.44 -13.25 -1.96
CA LEU A 142 -16.14 -14.13 -3.09
C LEU A 142 -15.85 -15.55 -2.61
N SER A 143 -16.55 -16.52 -3.18
CA SER A 143 -16.13 -17.93 -3.09
C SER A 143 -14.85 -18.17 -3.91
N GLU A 144 -14.21 -19.32 -3.72
CA GLU A 144 -13.06 -19.72 -4.53
C GLU A 144 -13.38 -19.76 -6.04
N ASN A 145 -14.57 -20.26 -6.40
CA ASN A 145 -15.04 -20.28 -7.79
C ASN A 145 -15.26 -18.87 -8.35
N ASP A 146 -15.73 -17.92 -7.52
CA ASP A 146 -15.89 -16.53 -7.93
C ASP A 146 -14.53 -15.87 -8.17
N ASN A 147 -13.54 -16.16 -7.33
CA ASN A 147 -12.16 -15.68 -7.53
C ASN A 147 -11.59 -16.18 -8.86
N ILE A 148 -11.74 -17.47 -9.16
CA ILE A 148 -11.29 -18.05 -10.45
C ILE A 148 -12.01 -17.37 -11.63
N PHE A 149 -13.33 -17.16 -11.51
CA PHE A 149 -14.11 -16.46 -12.53
C PHE A 149 -13.56 -15.06 -12.81
N PHE A 150 -13.38 -14.23 -11.78
CA PHE A 150 -12.92 -12.85 -11.97
C PHE A 150 -11.47 -12.76 -12.42
N LEU A 151 -10.58 -13.65 -11.98
CA LEU A 151 -9.23 -13.74 -12.53
C LEU A 151 -9.25 -14.05 -14.03
N SER A 152 -10.06 -15.02 -14.46
CA SER A 152 -10.22 -15.33 -15.89
C SER A 152 -10.82 -14.16 -16.68
N GLN A 153 -11.79 -13.42 -16.11
CA GLN A 153 -12.32 -12.22 -16.76
C GLN A 153 -11.23 -11.14 -16.90
N LEU A 154 -10.44 -10.90 -15.86
CA LEU A 154 -9.36 -9.90 -15.88
C LEU A 154 -8.32 -10.20 -16.95
N ASP A 155 -7.93 -11.46 -17.17
CA ASP A 155 -7.02 -11.83 -18.26
C ASP A 155 -7.58 -11.42 -19.64
N GLU A 156 -8.88 -11.64 -19.88
CA GLU A 156 -9.54 -11.21 -21.13
C GLU A 156 -9.62 -9.67 -21.24
N LEU A 157 -9.89 -8.98 -20.13
CA LEU A 157 -9.94 -7.51 -20.12
C LEU A 157 -8.56 -6.89 -20.36
N ASN A 158 -7.51 -7.44 -19.74
CA ASN A 158 -6.13 -7.00 -19.92
C ASN A 158 -5.70 -7.13 -21.39
N GLU A 159 -6.04 -8.26 -22.04
CA GLU A 159 -5.80 -8.45 -23.47
C GLU A 159 -6.44 -7.34 -24.32
N ILE A 160 -7.68 -6.95 -24.00
CA ILE A 160 -8.39 -5.88 -24.72
C ILE A 160 -7.75 -4.52 -24.48
N VAL A 161 -7.49 -4.17 -23.22
CA VAL A 161 -6.91 -2.88 -22.84
C VAL A 161 -5.57 -2.69 -23.53
N ILE A 162 -4.66 -3.67 -23.41
CA ILE A 162 -3.32 -3.59 -23.97
C ILE A 162 -3.35 -3.40 -25.49
N ASN A 163 -4.28 -4.07 -26.17
CA ASN A 163 -4.39 -3.98 -27.63
C ASN A 163 -5.05 -2.69 -28.13
N LYS A 164 -6.01 -2.12 -27.38
CA LYS A 164 -6.84 -1.01 -27.85
C LYS A 164 -6.51 0.36 -27.23
N VAL A 165 -6.03 0.39 -26.00
CA VAL A 165 -5.70 1.63 -25.27
C VAL A 165 -4.24 2.02 -25.55
N GLN A 166 -3.97 3.32 -25.72
CA GLN A 166 -2.65 3.82 -26.11
C GLN A 166 -1.81 4.33 -24.93
N SER A 167 -2.46 4.86 -23.88
CA SER A 167 -1.80 5.45 -22.71
C SER A 167 -2.80 5.60 -21.56
N GLY A 168 -2.28 5.99 -20.39
CA GLY A 168 -3.09 6.31 -19.21
C GLY A 168 -3.19 5.16 -18.21
N TYR A 169 -3.82 5.46 -17.07
CA TYR A 169 -3.84 4.60 -15.90
C TYR A 169 -4.45 3.21 -16.17
N LEU A 170 -5.49 3.13 -16.99
CA LEU A 170 -6.10 1.85 -17.39
C LEU A 170 -5.08 0.93 -18.10
N LEU A 171 -4.27 1.48 -19.01
CA LEU A 171 -3.24 0.70 -19.70
C LEU A 171 -2.13 0.27 -18.74
N GLU A 172 -1.65 1.18 -17.88
CA GLU A 172 -0.63 0.87 -16.87
C GLU A 172 -1.08 -0.26 -15.95
N LYS A 173 -2.34 -0.23 -15.51
CA LYS A 173 -2.90 -1.28 -14.67
C LYS A 173 -3.01 -2.63 -15.40
N ALA A 174 -3.47 -2.62 -16.65
CA ALA A 174 -3.53 -3.85 -17.45
C ALA A 174 -2.15 -4.44 -17.73
N LEU A 175 -1.13 -3.61 -17.99
CA LEU A 175 0.25 -4.04 -18.22
C LEU A 175 0.85 -4.73 -16.97
N THR A 176 0.69 -4.11 -15.80
CA THR A 176 1.21 -4.65 -14.51
C THR A 176 0.48 -5.91 -14.05
N CYS A 177 -0.68 -6.23 -14.61
CA CYS A 177 -1.48 -7.42 -14.29
C CYS A 177 -1.59 -8.39 -15.48
N ASN A 178 -0.75 -8.28 -16.50
CA ASN A 178 -0.85 -9.08 -17.72
C ASN A 178 -0.42 -10.56 -17.56
N HIS A 179 0.27 -10.89 -16.47
CA HIS A 179 0.71 -12.27 -16.14
C HIS A 179 1.40 -13.00 -17.30
N LYS A 180 2.23 -12.29 -18.08
CA LYS A 180 2.98 -12.83 -19.23
C LYS A 180 2.09 -13.47 -20.31
N ASN A 181 0.86 -12.98 -20.50
CA ASN A 181 -0.04 -13.49 -21.53
C ASN A 181 0.63 -13.46 -22.93
N PRO A 182 0.84 -14.60 -23.61
CA PRO A 182 1.57 -14.64 -24.88
C PRO A 182 0.88 -13.84 -26.00
N LYS A 183 -0.45 -13.62 -25.93
CA LYS A 183 -1.20 -12.91 -26.95
C LYS A 183 -0.91 -11.41 -26.98
N THR A 184 -0.47 -10.83 -25.87
CA THR A 184 -0.19 -9.40 -25.73
C THR A 184 1.30 -9.07 -25.95
N TYR A 185 2.17 -10.08 -26.03
CA TYR A 185 3.63 -9.92 -26.11
C TYR A 185 4.08 -8.92 -27.19
N LEU A 186 3.63 -9.08 -28.43
CA LEU A 186 4.05 -8.20 -29.54
C LEU A 186 3.61 -6.75 -29.31
N LYS A 187 2.42 -6.54 -28.74
CA LYS A 187 1.90 -5.21 -28.44
C LYS A 187 2.68 -4.57 -27.29
N ILE A 188 2.98 -5.33 -26.23
CA ILE A 188 3.83 -4.90 -25.11
C ILE A 188 5.22 -4.54 -25.60
N LYS A 189 5.86 -5.41 -26.39
CA LYS A 189 7.17 -5.14 -26.99
C LYS A 189 7.17 -3.85 -27.81
N ASN A 190 6.14 -3.61 -28.60
CA ASN A 190 6.00 -2.35 -29.34
C ASN A 190 5.80 -1.14 -28.40
N LEU A 191 4.97 -1.24 -27.37
CA LEU A 191 4.78 -0.18 -26.36
C LEU A 191 6.09 0.14 -25.61
N ALA A 192 6.86 -0.89 -25.24
CA ALA A 192 8.14 -0.77 -24.57
C ALA A 192 9.20 -0.13 -25.48
N LEU A 193 9.44 -0.70 -26.67
CA LEU A 193 10.57 -0.31 -27.51
C LEU A 193 10.33 0.98 -28.30
N LYS A 194 9.11 1.19 -28.80
CA LYS A 194 8.80 2.35 -29.64
C LYS A 194 8.36 3.56 -28.82
N TYR A 195 7.53 3.34 -27.79
CA TYR A 195 6.94 4.42 -27.01
C TYR A 195 7.59 4.62 -25.65
N LYS A 196 8.55 3.76 -25.27
CA LYS A 196 9.27 3.83 -24.00
C LYS A 196 8.33 3.88 -22.79
N ASN A 197 7.19 3.20 -22.88
CA ASN A 197 6.24 3.16 -21.78
C ASN A 197 6.84 2.32 -20.63
N ARG A 198 7.08 2.93 -19.46
CA ARG A 198 7.74 2.26 -18.32
C ARG A 198 7.04 0.96 -17.90
N SER A 199 5.72 0.97 -17.75
CA SER A 199 4.95 -0.23 -17.38
C SER A 199 5.07 -1.33 -18.44
N ALA A 200 5.14 -0.97 -19.72
CA ALA A 200 5.34 -1.94 -20.80
C ALA A 200 6.76 -2.48 -20.84
N ILE A 201 7.77 -1.67 -20.50
CA ILE A 201 9.17 -2.13 -20.38
C ILE A 201 9.27 -3.15 -19.24
N GLU A 202 8.71 -2.85 -18.08
CA GLU A 202 8.64 -3.78 -16.96
C GLU A 202 7.91 -5.09 -17.35
N ALA A 203 6.73 -4.98 -17.97
CA ALA A 203 5.96 -6.14 -18.44
C ALA A 203 6.68 -6.95 -19.54
N LEU A 204 7.49 -6.31 -20.40
CA LEU A 204 8.32 -7.00 -21.38
C LEU A 204 9.38 -7.87 -20.69
N GLY A 205 10.01 -7.34 -19.63
CA GLY A 205 10.97 -8.08 -18.81
C GLY A 205 10.37 -9.35 -18.21
N GLU A 206 9.10 -9.34 -17.80
CA GLU A 206 8.46 -10.54 -17.24
C GLU A 206 8.47 -11.74 -18.19
N TYR A 207 8.47 -11.54 -19.52
CA TYR A 207 8.53 -12.66 -20.47
C TYR A 207 9.87 -13.40 -20.48
N GLN A 208 10.95 -12.78 -20.00
CA GLN A 208 12.28 -13.38 -19.86
C GLN A 208 12.81 -14.03 -21.15
N LYS A 209 12.63 -13.35 -22.28
CA LYS A 209 13.03 -13.84 -23.60
C LYS A 209 14.45 -13.39 -23.95
N ASN A 210 15.34 -14.34 -24.18
CA ASN A 210 16.74 -14.05 -24.56
C ASN A 210 16.86 -13.22 -25.84
N GLU A 211 15.94 -13.39 -26.79
CA GLU A 211 15.87 -12.58 -28.02
C GLU A 211 15.64 -11.08 -27.78
N ASP A 212 15.14 -10.68 -26.60
CA ASP A 212 14.86 -9.29 -26.26
C ASP A 212 16.04 -8.58 -25.62
N ILE A 213 17.08 -9.30 -25.17
CA ILE A 213 18.19 -8.76 -24.37
C ILE A 213 18.84 -7.54 -25.04
N GLU A 214 19.25 -7.67 -26.30
CA GLU A 214 19.90 -6.56 -27.00
C GLU A 214 18.95 -5.38 -27.26
N THR A 215 17.67 -5.66 -27.51
CA THR A 215 16.67 -4.59 -27.67
C THR A 215 16.38 -3.86 -26.35
N ILE A 216 16.38 -4.57 -25.23
CA ILE A 216 16.23 -4.00 -23.89
C ILE A 216 17.44 -3.12 -23.57
N LYS A 217 18.68 -3.59 -23.83
CA LYS A 217 19.89 -2.77 -23.61
C LYS A 217 19.87 -1.46 -24.40
N ASN A 218 19.30 -1.45 -25.61
CA ASN A 218 19.17 -0.25 -26.44
C ASN A 218 18.27 0.84 -25.82
N LEU A 219 17.46 0.50 -24.81
CA LEU A 219 16.67 1.46 -24.04
C LEU A 219 17.52 2.32 -23.08
N LYS A 220 18.79 1.97 -22.84
CA LYS A 220 19.68 2.64 -21.89
C LYS A 220 19.07 2.62 -20.47
N GLU A 221 19.05 3.74 -19.76
CA GLU A 221 18.53 3.83 -18.39
C GLU A 221 17.05 3.38 -18.29
N ASP A 222 16.26 3.57 -19.35
CA ASP A 222 14.87 3.10 -19.40
C ASP A 222 14.77 1.56 -19.33
N ALA A 223 15.88 0.82 -19.52
CA ALA A 223 15.90 -0.64 -19.50
C ALA A 223 15.77 -1.24 -18.08
N PHE A 224 16.08 -0.47 -17.04
CA PHE A 224 16.24 -1.01 -15.68
C PHE A 224 14.99 -1.73 -15.16
N PRO A 225 13.75 -1.24 -15.35
CA PRO A 225 12.54 -1.97 -14.95
C PRO A 225 12.41 -3.35 -15.60
N ALA A 226 12.80 -3.50 -16.86
CA ALA A 226 12.78 -4.81 -17.53
C ALA A 226 13.84 -5.75 -16.94
N ILE A 227 15.04 -5.23 -16.70
CA ILE A 227 16.16 -6.01 -16.15
C ILE A 227 15.82 -6.49 -14.73
N ALA A 228 15.12 -5.68 -13.93
CA ALA A 228 14.64 -6.08 -12.60
C ALA A 228 13.70 -7.30 -12.64
N LYS A 229 12.93 -7.49 -13.73
CA LYS A 229 12.07 -8.67 -13.95
C LYS A 229 12.77 -9.82 -14.66
N PHE A 230 13.88 -9.55 -15.33
CA PHE A 230 14.69 -10.49 -16.08
C PHE A 230 16.19 -10.30 -15.83
N PRO A 231 16.69 -10.70 -14.65
CA PRO A 231 18.10 -10.54 -14.26
C PRO A 231 19.01 -11.57 -14.95
N ASP A 232 19.03 -11.58 -16.28
CA ASP A 232 19.95 -12.41 -17.06
C ASP A 232 21.39 -11.89 -16.96
N SER A 233 22.36 -12.80 -16.81
CA SER A 233 23.78 -12.46 -16.67
C SER A 233 24.32 -11.62 -17.84
N SER A 234 23.70 -11.71 -19.02
CA SER A 234 24.03 -10.91 -20.20
C SER A 234 23.80 -9.41 -20.02
N PHE A 235 23.01 -8.99 -19.03
CA PHE A 235 22.83 -7.57 -18.68
C PHE A 235 23.89 -7.04 -17.73
N TRP A 236 24.72 -7.89 -17.12
CA TRP A 236 25.66 -7.46 -16.07
C TRP A 236 26.68 -6.43 -16.58
N SER A 237 27.30 -6.69 -17.74
CA SER A 237 28.24 -5.76 -18.38
C SER A 237 27.59 -4.44 -18.79
N PHE A 238 26.27 -4.43 -18.97
CA PHE A 238 25.48 -3.23 -19.24
C PHE A 238 25.18 -2.41 -17.98
N LEU A 239 24.95 -3.05 -16.82
CA LEU A 239 24.63 -2.36 -15.56
C LEU A 239 25.86 -1.75 -14.87
N THR A 240 27.00 -2.44 -14.90
CA THR A 240 28.22 -2.04 -14.16
C THR A 240 28.70 -0.61 -14.47
N PRO A 241 28.68 -0.11 -15.73
CA PRO A 241 29.08 1.26 -16.04
C PRO A 241 28.27 2.37 -15.35
N TYR A 242 27.07 2.07 -14.85
CA TYR A 242 26.18 3.02 -14.17
C TYR A 242 26.42 3.10 -12.66
N SER A 243 27.20 2.18 -12.09
CA SER A 243 27.51 2.14 -10.66
C SER A 243 28.09 3.46 -10.16
N GLY A 244 27.50 4.02 -9.10
CA GLY A 244 27.89 5.29 -8.52
C GLY A 244 27.57 6.53 -9.36
N LYS A 245 27.00 6.36 -10.56
CA LYS A 245 26.54 7.46 -11.43
C LYS A 245 25.03 7.65 -11.37
N ILE A 246 24.30 6.55 -11.21
CA ILE A 246 22.84 6.54 -11.14
C ILE A 246 22.40 6.08 -9.75
N SER A 247 21.35 6.73 -9.25
CA SER A 247 20.75 6.44 -7.95
C SER A 247 19.21 6.34 -8.03
N SER A 248 18.68 6.05 -9.22
CA SER A 248 17.25 5.79 -9.40
C SER A 248 16.84 4.47 -8.75
N GLU A 249 15.59 4.39 -8.30
CA GLU A 249 14.99 3.18 -7.75
C GLU A 249 15.05 2.02 -8.77
N ASP A 250 14.68 2.29 -10.03
CA ASP A 250 14.72 1.29 -11.09
C ASP A 250 16.11 0.64 -11.27
N TYR A 251 17.19 1.43 -11.17
CA TYR A 251 18.55 0.89 -11.26
C TYR A 251 18.88 -0.03 -10.08
N MET A 252 18.45 0.35 -8.87
CA MET A 252 18.67 -0.47 -7.67
C MET A 252 17.91 -1.78 -7.76
N ASP A 253 16.63 -1.73 -8.16
CA ASP A 253 15.83 -2.93 -8.38
C ASP A 253 16.48 -3.84 -9.43
N ALA A 254 16.99 -3.27 -10.52
CA ALA A 254 17.71 -4.02 -11.53
C ALA A 254 18.95 -4.73 -10.96
N VAL A 255 19.78 -4.06 -10.17
CA VAL A 255 20.98 -4.67 -9.57
C VAL A 255 20.62 -5.74 -8.52
N VAL A 256 19.69 -5.44 -7.61
CA VAL A 256 19.32 -6.34 -6.50
C VAL A 256 18.63 -7.60 -7.02
N SER A 257 17.92 -7.53 -8.14
CA SER A 257 17.21 -8.70 -8.70
C SER A 257 18.13 -9.87 -9.10
N PHE A 258 19.44 -9.66 -9.28
CA PHE A 258 20.40 -10.70 -9.67
C PHE A 258 20.69 -11.74 -8.59
N LYS A 259 20.60 -11.39 -7.31
CA LYS A 259 20.76 -12.32 -6.17
C LYS A 259 22.01 -13.21 -6.27
N ASN A 260 23.12 -12.62 -6.68
CA ASN A 260 24.41 -13.28 -6.82
C ASN A 260 25.54 -12.49 -6.13
N LYS A 261 26.76 -13.04 -6.16
CA LYS A 261 27.91 -12.47 -5.45
C LYS A 261 28.37 -11.16 -6.08
N GLU A 262 28.32 -11.06 -7.40
CA GLU A 262 28.68 -9.86 -8.15
C GLU A 262 27.74 -8.69 -7.79
N ALA A 263 26.43 -8.96 -7.65
CA ALA A 263 25.45 -8.00 -7.17
C ALA A 263 25.70 -7.61 -5.71
N GLU A 264 26.00 -8.56 -4.83
CA GLU A 264 26.36 -8.26 -3.43
C GLU A 264 27.56 -7.31 -3.34
N GLU A 265 28.62 -7.57 -4.12
CA GLU A 265 29.82 -6.72 -4.16
C GLU A 265 29.52 -5.32 -4.70
N LEU A 266 28.73 -5.23 -5.77
CA LEU A 266 28.32 -3.95 -6.34
C LEU A 266 27.49 -3.13 -5.35
N LEU A 267 26.51 -3.76 -4.69
CA LEU A 267 25.65 -3.12 -3.71
C LEU A 267 26.44 -2.63 -2.49
N LYS A 268 27.45 -3.38 -2.01
CA LYS A 268 28.36 -2.91 -0.96
C LYS A 268 29.07 -1.62 -1.35
N ASN A 269 29.50 -1.50 -2.61
CA ASN A 269 30.08 -0.27 -3.11
C ASN A 269 29.05 0.87 -3.20
N ILE A 270 27.83 0.56 -3.69
CA ILE A 270 26.74 1.55 -3.80
C ILE A 270 26.38 2.11 -2.42
N VAL A 271 26.19 1.28 -1.38
CA VAL A 271 25.85 1.73 -0.01
C VAL A 271 26.83 2.79 0.51
N ASN A 272 28.10 2.70 0.12
CA ASN A 272 29.17 3.59 0.59
C ASN A 272 29.34 4.85 -0.27
N THR A 273 28.80 4.88 -1.49
CA THR A 273 29.07 5.95 -2.48
C THR A 273 27.83 6.72 -2.90
N ILE A 274 26.64 6.16 -2.67
CA ILE A 274 25.38 6.75 -3.10
C ILE A 274 25.04 8.04 -2.31
N PRO A 275 24.37 9.04 -2.94
CA PRO A 275 23.83 10.18 -2.22
C PRO A 275 22.93 9.74 -1.04
N LYS A 276 23.06 10.45 0.08
CA LYS A 276 22.33 10.16 1.31
C LYS A 276 20.81 10.11 1.10
N ASP A 277 20.26 10.95 0.24
CA ASP A 277 18.81 10.98 -0.01
C ASP A 277 18.33 9.76 -0.80
N SER A 278 19.23 9.09 -1.52
CA SER A 278 18.90 7.91 -2.34
C SER A 278 19.09 6.58 -1.59
N ILE A 279 19.69 6.58 -0.39
CA ILE A 279 19.88 5.34 0.39
C ILE A 279 18.54 4.70 0.77
N ARG A 280 17.47 5.50 0.89
CA ARG A 280 16.11 5.00 1.17
C ARG A 280 15.59 4.14 0.02
N ASN A 281 15.85 4.53 -1.22
CA ASN A 281 15.48 3.74 -2.39
C ASN A 281 16.25 2.41 -2.41
N LEU A 282 17.54 2.45 -2.05
CA LEU A 282 18.35 1.24 -1.97
C LEU A 282 17.84 0.30 -0.88
N SER A 283 17.51 0.85 0.29
CA SER A 283 16.90 0.11 1.38
C SER A 283 15.60 -0.56 0.93
N LYS A 284 14.72 0.16 0.21
CA LYS A 284 13.49 -0.41 -0.33
C LYS A 284 13.77 -1.55 -1.32
N ALA A 285 14.63 -1.31 -2.31
CA ALA A 285 14.98 -2.30 -3.34
C ALA A 285 15.54 -3.59 -2.75
N VAL A 286 16.48 -3.48 -1.80
CA VAL A 286 17.11 -4.64 -1.13
C VAL A 286 16.10 -5.43 -0.30
N ILE A 287 15.15 -4.76 0.35
CA ILE A 287 14.14 -5.42 1.19
C ILE A 287 13.04 -6.07 0.34
N ASP A 288 12.52 -5.38 -0.67
CA ASP A 288 11.48 -5.92 -1.55
C ASP A 288 12.00 -7.11 -2.37
N ASN A 289 13.31 -7.17 -2.62
CA ASN A 289 13.99 -8.28 -3.29
C ASN A 289 14.91 -9.07 -2.35
N TYR A 290 14.60 -9.14 -1.06
CA TYR A 290 15.48 -9.75 -0.06
C TYR A 290 15.99 -11.13 -0.47
N ASP A 291 17.28 -11.33 -0.21
CA ASP A 291 18.00 -12.58 -0.33
C ASP A 291 18.99 -12.67 0.84
N PRO A 292 19.23 -13.84 1.45
CA PRO A 292 20.23 -13.98 2.52
C PRO A 292 21.62 -13.44 2.17
N LEU A 293 22.01 -13.43 0.90
CA LEU A 293 23.26 -12.80 0.43
C LEU A 293 23.33 -11.30 0.76
N TYR A 294 22.18 -10.63 0.85
CA TYR A 294 22.08 -9.19 1.10
C TYR A 294 21.87 -8.83 2.58
N GLU A 295 21.85 -9.80 3.49
CA GLU A 295 21.70 -9.55 4.94
C GLU A 295 22.67 -8.49 5.46
N ASN A 296 23.96 -8.60 5.10
CA ASN A 296 24.97 -7.64 5.54
C ASN A 296 24.80 -6.24 4.92
N ILE A 297 24.18 -6.15 3.74
CA ILE A 297 23.87 -4.87 3.10
C ILE A 297 22.74 -4.18 3.87
N VAL A 298 21.67 -4.92 4.20
CA VAL A 298 20.56 -4.42 5.03
C VAL A 298 21.10 -3.92 6.39
N MET A 299 21.90 -4.74 7.07
CA MET A 299 22.49 -4.36 8.36
C MET A 299 23.41 -3.13 8.24
N SER A 300 24.20 -3.03 7.17
CA SER A 300 25.03 -1.83 6.92
C SER A 300 24.17 -0.57 6.74
N ILE A 301 23.04 -0.66 6.04
CA ILE A 301 22.09 0.45 5.89
C ILE A 301 21.52 0.85 7.25
N TRP A 302 21.11 -0.13 8.07
CA TRP A 302 20.60 0.14 9.41
C TRP A 302 21.64 0.82 10.29
N GLU A 303 22.84 0.24 10.37
CA GLU A 303 23.89 0.68 11.29
C GLU A 303 24.53 2.01 10.90
N ASN A 304 24.72 2.26 9.61
CA ASN A 304 25.46 3.43 9.12
C ASN A 304 24.53 4.57 8.67
N HIS A 305 23.31 4.24 8.24
CA HIS A 305 22.34 5.23 7.72
C HIS A 305 21.08 5.36 8.59
N HIS A 306 20.94 4.51 9.61
CA HIS A 306 19.84 4.55 10.60
C HIS A 306 18.45 4.45 9.98
N ILE A 307 18.34 3.81 8.82
CA ILE A 307 17.08 3.53 8.15
C ILE A 307 16.70 2.10 8.47
N ILE A 308 15.69 1.93 9.31
CA ILE A 308 15.16 0.63 9.69
C ILE A 308 13.74 0.55 9.15
N ASP A 309 13.44 -0.52 8.44
CA ASP A 309 12.11 -0.77 7.89
C ASP A 309 11.43 -1.94 8.59
N HIS A 310 10.10 -1.93 8.59
CA HIS A 310 9.32 -2.94 9.28
C HIS A 310 9.42 -4.35 8.68
N ASN A 311 9.51 -4.46 7.35
CA ASN A 311 9.58 -5.76 6.69
C ASN A 311 10.95 -6.39 6.88
N GLY A 312 12.02 -5.63 6.67
CA GLY A 312 13.38 -6.02 6.99
C GLY A 312 13.56 -6.38 8.46
N THR A 313 12.93 -5.63 9.37
CA THR A 313 12.90 -5.98 10.81
C THR A 313 12.34 -7.38 11.02
N LYS A 314 11.17 -7.69 10.45
CA LYS A 314 10.56 -9.03 10.57
C LYS A 314 11.43 -10.11 9.94
N ILE A 315 11.97 -9.86 8.74
CA ILE A 315 12.82 -10.80 8.03
C ILE A 315 14.05 -11.14 8.87
N LEU A 316 14.80 -10.13 9.32
CA LEU A 316 16.07 -10.34 10.03
C LEU A 316 15.89 -10.89 11.46
N ILE A 317 14.81 -10.52 12.16
CA ILE A 317 14.49 -11.15 13.45
C ILE A 317 14.22 -12.65 13.26
N ASN A 318 13.53 -13.04 12.19
CA ASN A 318 13.20 -14.44 11.93
C ASN A 318 14.39 -15.24 11.38
N SER A 319 15.25 -14.64 10.55
CA SER A 319 16.40 -15.32 9.95
C SER A 319 17.62 -15.36 10.88
N ASN A 320 17.91 -14.25 11.58
CA ASN A 320 19.13 -14.09 12.37
C ASN A 320 18.93 -13.14 13.58
N PRO A 321 18.18 -13.57 14.61
CA PRO A 321 17.76 -12.69 15.70
C PRO A 321 18.92 -12.11 16.52
N GLU A 322 20.02 -12.86 16.68
CA GLU A 322 21.21 -12.40 17.42
C GLU A 322 21.89 -11.24 16.71
N LYS A 323 22.15 -11.38 15.40
CA LYS A 323 22.74 -10.28 14.62
C LYS A 323 21.78 -9.10 14.52
N ALA A 324 20.49 -9.34 14.32
CA ALA A 324 19.49 -8.27 14.31
C ALA A 324 19.50 -7.47 15.62
N ALA A 325 19.52 -8.17 16.77
CA ALA A 325 19.64 -7.53 18.08
C ALA A 325 20.92 -6.70 18.19
N ALA A 326 22.08 -7.26 17.82
CA ALA A 326 23.35 -6.54 17.85
C ALA A 326 23.34 -5.27 16.98
N SER A 327 22.78 -5.34 15.76
CA SER A 327 22.62 -4.17 14.89
C SER A 327 21.66 -3.14 15.51
N PHE A 328 20.53 -3.55 16.09
CA PHE A 328 19.62 -2.62 16.77
C PHE A 328 20.28 -1.93 17.97
N VAL A 329 21.06 -2.65 18.78
CA VAL A 329 21.87 -2.06 19.86
C VAL A 329 22.79 -0.98 19.28
N LYS A 330 23.49 -1.28 18.19
CA LYS A 330 24.42 -0.33 17.55
C LYS A 330 23.69 0.92 17.06
N VAL A 331 22.52 0.77 16.44
CA VAL A 331 21.71 1.91 15.97
C VAL A 331 21.22 2.75 17.15
N LEU A 332 20.67 2.12 18.17
CA LEU A 332 20.11 2.77 19.35
C LEU A 332 21.17 3.39 20.28
N LEU A 333 22.46 3.11 20.09
CA LEU A 333 23.53 3.72 20.89
C LEU A 333 24.34 4.77 20.15
N ASN A 334 24.24 4.82 18.83
CA ASN A 334 25.08 5.69 18.00
C ASN A 334 24.29 6.76 17.22
N SER A 335 22.97 6.84 17.40
CA SER A 335 22.14 7.79 16.66
C SER A 335 21.09 8.47 17.53
N ASP A 336 21.09 9.80 17.42
CA ASP A 336 20.02 10.65 17.95
C ASP A 336 18.80 10.69 17.01
N LYS A 337 18.94 10.21 15.76
CA LYS A 337 17.88 10.22 14.74
C LYS A 337 17.81 8.90 13.99
N ILE A 338 16.77 8.14 14.30
CA ILE A 338 16.43 6.91 13.59
C ILE A 338 15.30 7.22 12.60
N TYR A 339 15.49 6.78 11.34
CA TYR A 339 14.53 6.87 10.26
C TYR A 339 13.78 5.54 10.16
N LEU A 340 12.56 5.51 10.69
CA LEU A 340 11.71 4.33 10.67
C LEU A 340 10.81 4.35 9.44
N SER A 341 11.06 3.43 8.50
CA SER A 341 10.37 3.36 7.22
C SER A 341 9.30 2.27 7.20
N GLU A 342 8.12 2.59 6.68
CA GLU A 342 7.16 1.60 6.20
C GLU A 342 7.03 1.81 4.70
N PHE A 343 7.69 0.97 3.89
CA PHE A 343 7.63 1.08 2.43
C PHE A 343 6.28 0.66 1.85
N ASN A 344 5.50 -0.13 2.61
CA ASN A 344 4.33 -0.86 2.10
C ASN A 344 3.01 -0.56 2.85
N ASN A 345 2.96 0.36 3.82
CA ASN A 345 1.71 0.76 4.51
C ASN A 345 1.76 2.22 4.99
N ASP A 346 0.64 2.92 4.86
CA ASP A 346 0.44 4.26 5.41
C ASP A 346 0.13 4.18 6.92
N TYR A 347 0.84 5.00 7.70
CA TYR A 347 0.73 5.26 9.15
C TYR A 347 1.34 4.24 10.15
N GLY A 348 2.15 4.77 11.08
CA GLY A 348 2.49 4.14 12.37
C GLY A 348 3.82 3.37 12.48
N SER A 349 4.87 3.73 11.74
CA SER A 349 6.13 2.95 11.68
C SER A 349 6.84 2.74 13.01
N SER A 350 6.84 3.74 13.90
CA SER A 350 7.53 3.64 15.19
C SER A 350 6.87 2.67 16.16
N GLU A 351 5.53 2.67 16.21
CA GLU A 351 4.76 1.84 17.13
C GLU A 351 4.85 0.36 16.78
N LYS A 352 5.13 0.02 15.52
CA LYS A 352 5.30 -1.37 15.08
C LYS A 352 6.75 -1.84 15.17
N ILE A 353 7.72 -1.00 14.79
CA ILE A 353 9.13 -1.41 14.68
C ILE A 353 9.80 -1.46 16.05
N PHE A 354 9.62 -0.44 16.89
CA PHE A 354 10.37 -0.39 18.14
C PHE A 354 10.07 -1.55 19.10
N PRO A 355 8.81 -1.99 19.30
CA PRO A 355 8.55 -3.17 20.14
C PRO A 355 9.32 -4.41 19.64
N LEU A 356 9.32 -4.65 18.32
CA LEU A 356 10.06 -5.77 17.72
C LEU A 356 11.57 -5.66 17.98
N MET A 357 12.15 -4.47 17.82
CA MET A 357 13.57 -4.23 18.09
C MET A 357 13.92 -4.55 19.55
N LEU A 358 13.10 -4.10 20.49
CA LEU A 358 13.38 -4.24 21.90
C LEU A 358 13.14 -5.64 22.43
N ASP A 359 12.12 -6.33 21.93
CA ASP A 359 11.86 -7.72 22.31
C ASP A 359 13.04 -8.60 21.92
N VAL A 360 13.61 -8.39 20.72
CA VAL A 360 14.78 -9.15 20.29
C VAL A 360 16.04 -8.75 21.07
N ILE A 361 16.25 -7.46 21.38
CA ILE A 361 17.36 -7.01 22.24
C ILE A 361 17.22 -7.58 23.65
N LYS A 362 16.02 -7.56 24.24
CA LYS A 362 15.77 -8.10 25.58
C LYS A 362 16.08 -9.60 25.64
N LYS A 363 15.88 -10.33 24.55
CA LYS A 363 16.15 -11.76 24.46
C LYS A 363 17.63 -12.08 24.22
N HIS A 364 18.33 -11.31 23.40
CA HIS A 364 19.67 -11.65 22.89
C HIS A 364 20.81 -10.73 23.37
N GLU A 365 20.49 -9.51 23.80
CA GLU A 365 21.44 -8.43 24.19
C GLU A 365 20.96 -7.74 25.49
N SER A 366 20.40 -8.54 26.42
CA SER A 366 19.71 -8.04 27.62
C SER A 366 20.58 -7.12 28.51
N ASP A 367 21.89 -7.35 28.56
CA ASP A 367 22.85 -6.54 29.31
C ASP A 367 23.03 -5.12 28.74
N LYS A 368 22.64 -4.91 27.48
CA LYS A 368 22.71 -3.61 26.80
C LYS A 368 21.49 -2.72 27.08
N MET A 369 20.37 -3.28 27.55
CA MET A 369 19.11 -2.56 27.72
C MET A 369 19.25 -1.32 28.61
N LEU A 370 19.98 -1.43 29.73
CA LEU A 370 20.21 -0.28 30.61
C LEU A 370 20.97 0.83 29.89
N LYS A 371 22.02 0.48 29.15
CA LYS A 371 22.84 1.45 28.39
C LYS A 371 22.01 2.15 27.31
N ILE A 372 21.16 1.38 26.60
CA ILE A 372 20.25 1.91 25.59
C ILE A 372 19.28 2.90 26.21
N CYS A 373 18.60 2.53 27.31
CA CYS A 373 17.63 3.41 27.95
C CYS A 373 18.29 4.71 28.45
N LYS A 374 19.45 4.62 29.11
CA LYS A 374 20.22 5.79 29.55
C LYS A 374 20.50 6.75 28.38
N HIS A 375 21.03 6.24 27.29
CA HIS A 375 21.37 7.05 26.12
C HIS A 375 20.11 7.65 25.47
N GLN A 376 19.10 6.81 25.18
CA GLN A 376 17.90 7.23 24.46
C GLN A 376 17.02 8.21 25.25
N ILE A 377 16.98 8.13 26.58
CA ILE A 377 16.31 9.13 27.45
C ILE A 377 16.96 10.51 27.32
N VAL A 378 18.29 10.57 27.17
CA VAL A 378 19.01 11.84 27.04
C VAL A 378 18.71 12.50 25.70
N VAL A 379 18.74 11.73 24.61
CA VAL A 379 18.76 12.27 23.24
C VAL A 379 17.39 12.44 22.58
N ASN A 380 16.32 11.84 23.12
CA ASN A 380 14.97 11.94 22.56
C ASN A 380 14.03 12.84 23.39
N ASP A 381 12.95 13.28 22.75
CA ASP A 381 11.83 14.02 23.36
C ASP A 381 10.49 13.40 22.95
N PHE A 382 9.39 13.84 23.57
CA PHE A 382 8.01 13.52 23.19
C PHE A 382 7.75 12.01 23.12
N THR A 383 7.07 11.52 22.07
CA THR A 383 6.65 10.12 21.93
C THR A 383 7.80 9.11 21.96
N ARG A 384 9.00 9.48 21.47
CA ARG A 384 10.17 8.59 21.55
C ARG A 384 10.70 8.50 22.98
N LEU A 385 10.75 9.63 23.68
CA LEU A 385 11.15 9.65 25.09
C LEU A 385 10.20 8.80 25.94
N SER A 386 8.89 8.99 25.79
CA SER A 386 7.88 8.22 26.56
C SER A 386 8.00 6.72 26.31
N PHE A 387 8.35 6.31 25.10
CA PHE A 387 8.60 4.91 24.78
C PHE A 387 9.78 4.32 25.58
N PHE A 388 10.94 4.97 25.62
CA PHE A 388 12.09 4.47 26.41
C PHE A 388 11.87 4.56 27.93
N LEU A 389 11.08 5.52 28.37
CA LEU A 389 10.66 5.65 29.76
C LEU A 389 9.75 4.50 30.19
N ASN A 390 8.81 4.07 29.34
CA ASN A 390 7.96 2.90 29.60
C ASN A 390 8.80 1.63 29.75
N ILE A 391 9.82 1.43 28.91
CA ILE A 391 10.74 0.28 29.06
C ILE A 391 11.47 0.33 30.40
N ALA A 392 11.99 1.51 30.77
CA ALA A 392 12.70 1.68 32.03
C ALA A 392 11.79 1.37 33.23
N LYS A 393 10.52 1.79 33.16
CA LYS A 393 9.46 1.50 34.14
C LYS A 393 9.15 0.00 34.22
N GLU A 394 8.82 -0.63 33.10
CA GLU A 394 8.44 -2.05 33.03
C GLU A 394 9.56 -2.99 33.49
N ASN A 395 10.81 -2.66 33.19
CA ASN A 395 11.97 -3.47 33.53
C ASN A 395 12.67 -2.99 34.82
N GLN A 396 12.07 -2.06 35.57
CA GLN A 396 12.59 -1.54 36.85
C GLN A 396 14.06 -1.08 36.75
N LEU A 397 14.40 -0.36 35.68
CA LEU A 397 15.76 0.12 35.40
C LEU A 397 16.08 1.37 36.23
N THR A 398 16.09 1.24 37.57
CA THR A 398 16.28 2.34 38.52
C THR A 398 17.59 3.11 38.35
N ASN A 399 18.57 2.52 37.65
CA ASN A 399 19.86 3.13 37.37
C ASN A 399 19.80 4.20 36.26
N THR A 400 18.65 4.40 35.62
CA THR A 400 18.38 5.48 34.64
C THR A 400 18.00 6.81 35.30
N SER A 401 17.84 6.85 36.63
CA SER A 401 17.29 8.02 37.30
C SER A 401 18.10 9.31 37.11
N GLU A 402 19.43 9.20 36.99
CA GLU A 402 20.29 10.38 36.76
C GLU A 402 19.99 11.04 35.41
N GLU A 403 19.87 10.23 34.36
CA GLU A 403 19.52 10.70 33.02
C GLU A 403 18.09 11.28 33.00
N ILE A 404 17.14 10.62 33.67
CA ILE A 404 15.76 11.10 33.79
C ILE A 404 15.70 12.44 34.52
N PHE A 405 16.44 12.63 35.62
CA PHE A 405 16.50 13.91 36.32
C PHE A 405 17.11 15.02 35.46
N SER A 406 18.24 14.73 34.79
CA SER A 406 18.89 15.67 33.87
C SER A 406 17.93 16.14 32.77
N LYS A 407 17.09 15.23 32.26
CA LYS A 407 16.05 15.53 31.28
C LYS A 407 14.88 16.31 31.88
N LEU A 408 14.40 15.93 33.06
CA LEU A 408 13.29 16.59 33.78
C LEU A 408 13.59 18.06 34.08
N GLU A 409 14.83 18.37 34.44
CA GLU A 409 15.27 19.76 34.69
C GLU A 409 15.22 20.66 33.44
N LYS A 410 15.26 20.05 32.25
CA LYS A 410 15.34 20.73 30.95
C LYS A 410 14.11 20.49 30.06
N ALA A 411 13.10 19.79 30.56
CA ALA A 411 11.91 19.46 29.79
C ALA A 411 11.19 20.73 29.32
N ASN A 412 10.64 20.69 28.11
CA ASN A 412 10.04 21.85 27.45
C ASN A 412 8.53 21.68 27.17
N SER A 413 7.95 20.53 27.55
CA SER A 413 6.54 20.24 27.36
C SER A 413 5.94 19.56 28.58
N ALA A 414 4.65 19.81 28.83
CA ALA A 414 3.89 19.13 29.88
C ALA A 414 3.90 17.61 29.70
N TYR A 415 3.88 17.14 28.44
CA TYR A 415 3.99 15.74 28.07
C TYR A 415 5.30 15.11 28.58
N ASP A 416 6.45 15.75 28.33
CA ASP A 416 7.74 15.24 28.79
C ASP A 416 7.83 15.25 30.32
N TYR A 417 7.42 16.36 30.96
CA TYR A 417 7.37 16.45 32.42
C TYR A 417 6.56 15.30 33.02
N PHE A 418 5.42 14.97 32.42
CA PHE A 418 4.50 13.95 32.93
C PHE A 418 5.16 12.57 32.89
N HIS A 419 5.66 12.14 31.73
CA HIS A 419 6.24 10.80 31.58
C HIS A 419 7.55 10.63 32.35
N LEU A 420 8.38 11.68 32.45
CA LEU A 420 9.62 11.65 33.25
C LEU A 420 9.30 11.49 34.74
N ALA A 421 8.32 12.25 35.26
CA ALA A 421 7.88 12.17 36.65
C ALA A 421 7.23 10.82 36.95
N GLU A 422 6.30 10.37 36.09
CA GLU A 422 5.63 9.08 36.19
C GLU A 422 6.65 7.94 36.31
N THR A 423 7.70 7.97 35.48
CA THR A 423 8.76 6.96 35.51
C THR A 423 9.54 6.98 36.83
N LEU A 424 9.93 8.16 37.33
CA LEU A 424 10.63 8.27 38.61
C LEU A 424 9.79 7.79 39.79
N PHE A 425 8.48 8.10 39.81
CA PHE A 425 7.58 7.66 40.86
C PHE A 425 7.36 6.15 40.83
N SER A 426 7.32 5.55 39.63
CA SER A 426 7.17 4.10 39.45
C SER A 426 8.30 3.28 40.10
N PHE A 427 9.48 3.87 40.31
CA PHE A 427 10.61 3.23 41.00
C PHE A 427 10.45 3.15 42.53
N LYS A 428 9.39 3.73 43.10
CA LYS A 428 9.03 3.68 44.53
C LYS A 428 10.19 4.04 45.48
N ASN A 429 11.03 4.98 45.06
CA ASN A 429 12.15 5.49 45.85
C ASN A 429 11.80 6.90 46.37
N ILE A 430 11.73 7.05 47.70
CA ILE A 430 11.27 8.28 48.35
C ILE A 430 12.17 9.47 48.06
N ASP A 431 13.49 9.29 48.06
CA ASP A 431 14.45 10.38 47.81
C ASP A 431 14.33 10.89 46.37
N LYS A 432 14.20 9.96 45.42
CA LYS A 432 13.97 10.29 44.00
C LYS A 432 12.62 10.97 43.81
N THR A 433 11.59 10.50 44.50
CA THR A 433 10.25 11.09 44.45
C THR A 433 10.28 12.54 44.94
N ASN A 434 10.88 12.79 46.11
CA ASN A 434 11.02 14.14 46.68
C ASN A 434 11.81 15.07 45.75
N LYS A 435 12.92 14.58 45.18
CA LYS A 435 13.72 15.34 44.22
C LYS A 435 12.91 15.69 42.97
N ALA A 436 12.12 14.76 42.42
CA ALA A 436 11.29 15.02 41.25
C ALA A 436 10.22 16.07 41.53
N VAL A 437 9.54 15.97 42.68
CA VAL A 437 8.54 16.95 43.14
C VAL A 437 9.14 18.36 43.24
N LEU A 438 10.37 18.50 43.76
CA LEU A 438 11.05 19.81 43.81
C LEU A 438 11.28 20.40 42.41
N VAL A 439 11.70 19.58 41.44
CA VAL A 439 11.89 20.02 40.05
C VAL A 439 10.56 20.42 39.41
N LEU A 440 9.49 19.65 39.65
CA LEU A 440 8.14 19.95 39.15
C LEU A 440 7.59 21.25 39.74
N LYS A 441 7.78 21.50 41.05
CA LYS A 441 7.37 22.75 41.71
C LYS A 441 8.08 23.96 41.11
N LYS A 442 9.38 23.84 40.84
CA LYS A 442 10.18 24.91 40.23
C LYS A 442 9.73 25.28 38.81
N ASN A 443 9.13 24.35 38.07
CA ASN A 443 8.72 24.52 36.68
C ASN A 443 7.19 24.41 36.50
N LYS A 444 6.41 24.73 37.55
CA LYS A 444 4.96 24.53 37.59
C LYS A 444 4.25 25.15 36.39
N GLU A 445 4.65 26.35 36.01
CA GLU A 445 4.09 27.12 34.89
C GLU A 445 4.23 26.43 33.52
N LYS A 446 5.13 25.46 33.37
CA LYS A 446 5.37 24.77 32.09
C LYS A 446 4.43 23.59 31.86
N TRP A 447 3.81 23.05 32.91
CA TRP A 447 2.99 21.84 32.83
C TRP A 447 1.62 21.96 33.50
N ASP A 448 1.45 22.86 34.48
CA ASP A 448 0.18 23.04 35.20
C ASP A 448 -0.78 23.94 34.43
N TRP A 449 -1.27 23.45 33.29
CA TRP A 449 -2.26 24.14 32.49
C TRP A 449 -3.16 23.18 31.70
N GLY A 450 -4.41 23.60 31.46
CA GLY A 450 -5.39 22.82 30.71
C GLY A 450 -5.59 21.41 31.29
N ASN A 451 -5.69 20.42 30.40
CA ASN A 451 -5.90 19.01 30.80
C ASN A 451 -4.69 18.39 31.51
N TRP A 452 -3.50 19.00 31.42
CA TRP A 452 -2.31 18.48 32.10
C TRP A 452 -2.39 18.66 33.61
N SER A 453 -2.99 19.75 34.10
CA SER A 453 -3.22 19.96 35.53
C SER A 453 -3.92 18.77 36.18
N ASP A 454 -4.97 18.25 35.55
CA ASP A 454 -5.73 17.12 36.06
C ASP A 454 -4.93 15.81 35.98
N ALA A 455 -4.24 15.57 34.86
CA ALA A 455 -3.37 14.40 34.70
C ALA A 455 -2.28 14.34 35.79
N PHE A 456 -1.62 15.46 36.09
CA PHE A 456 -0.61 15.50 37.16
C PHE A 456 -1.22 15.31 38.56
N ARG A 457 -2.40 15.87 38.84
CA ARG A 457 -3.10 15.62 40.11
C ARG A 457 -3.44 14.15 40.30
N GLU A 458 -3.89 13.49 39.23
CA GLU A 458 -4.11 12.04 39.24
C GLU A 458 -2.80 11.30 39.51
N LEU A 459 -1.72 11.65 38.80
CA LEU A 459 -0.40 11.05 39.00
C LEU A 459 0.10 11.19 40.44
N PHE A 460 -0.03 12.38 41.05
CA PHE A 460 0.36 12.61 42.44
C PHE A 460 -0.48 11.80 43.42
N THR A 461 -1.80 11.75 43.19
CA THR A 461 -2.74 10.98 44.02
C THR A 461 -2.42 9.49 43.97
N GLN A 462 -2.21 8.93 42.78
CA GLN A 462 -1.85 7.52 42.58
C GLN A 462 -0.54 7.14 43.27
N ASN A 463 0.37 8.10 43.48
CA ASN A 463 1.67 7.87 44.11
C ASN A 463 1.77 8.39 45.55
N ASN A 464 0.65 8.77 46.19
CA ASN A 464 0.58 9.33 47.55
C ASN A 464 1.50 10.55 47.77
N ILE A 465 1.59 11.42 46.77
CA ILE A 465 2.40 12.64 46.82
C ILE A 465 1.51 13.80 47.28
N LEU A 466 1.89 14.44 48.38
CA LEU A 466 1.23 15.66 48.85
C LEU A 466 1.63 16.85 47.96
N TRP A 467 0.70 17.28 47.13
CA TRP A 467 0.85 18.44 46.24
C TRP A 467 -0.04 19.59 46.74
N GLU A 468 0.57 20.51 47.49
CA GLU A 468 -0.03 21.77 47.94
C GLU A 468 0.32 22.94 47.01
#